data_AF-A0A956BD76-F1
#
_entry.id   AF-A0A956BD76-F1
#
_cell.length_a   1.000
_cell.length_b   1.000
_cell.length_c   1.000
_cell.angle_alpha   90.00
_cell.angle_beta   90.00
_cell.angle_gamma   90.00
#
_symmetry.space_group_name_H-M   'P 1'
#
loop_
_entity.id
_entity.type
_entity.pdbx_description
1 polymer ?
#
loop_
_entity_poly.entity_id
_entity_poly.type
_entity_poly.pdbx_seq_one_letter_code
_entity_poly.pdbx_strand_id
1 'polypeptide(L)'
;MVFTTPQFVVFFALFFGVYFALAGRPRKWWLLAGSYAFYGSWNAAFLLLILGSTLLDFWVGGALGRTEDAARRKRLVTISVVANLGALGFFKYFDFFVESAAAGLAALGVEADLPTLRILLPVGISFYTFQTMSYTLDIYRRQIEP
;
A
#
# COMPACT_ATOMS: atom_id res chain seq x y z
N MET A 1 2.92 -11.60 -12.56
CA MET A 1 3.33 -12.97 -12.18
C MET A 1 2.84 -13.28 -10.77
N VAL A 2 2.56 -14.54 -10.45
CA VAL A 2 2.10 -14.96 -9.11
C VAL A 2 3.08 -15.99 -8.55
N PHE A 3 3.19 -16.10 -7.23
CA PHE A 3 4.16 -16.98 -6.55
C PHE A 3 4.12 -18.44 -6.98
N THR A 4 2.96 -18.94 -7.40
CA THR A 4 2.75 -20.34 -7.83
C THR A 4 3.16 -20.60 -9.29
N THR A 5 3.64 -19.59 -10.01
CA THR A 5 3.91 -19.68 -11.45
C THR A 5 5.39 -19.99 -11.74
N PRO A 6 5.73 -20.82 -12.76
CA PRO A 6 7.12 -21.08 -13.13
C PRO A 6 7.92 -19.82 -13.47
N GLN A 7 7.24 -18.81 -14.04
CA GLN A 7 7.82 -17.49 -14.33
C GLN A 7 8.37 -16.82 -13.08
N PHE A 8 7.71 -16.99 -11.92
CA PHE A 8 8.20 -16.47 -10.65
C PHE A 8 9.52 -17.13 -10.23
N VAL A 9 9.66 -18.45 -10.40
CA VAL A 9 10.90 -19.17 -10.03
C VAL A 9 12.08 -18.66 -10.84
N VAL A 10 11.90 -18.47 -12.15
CA VAL A 10 12.94 -17.90 -13.04
C VAL A 10 13.28 -16.47 -12.63
N PHE A 11 12.26 -15.63 -12.44
CA PHE A 11 12.45 -14.25 -11.98
C PHE A 11 13.20 -14.21 -10.64
N PHE A 12 12.81 -15.04 -9.68
CA PHE A 12 13.39 -15.11 -8.35
C PHE A 12 14.87 -15.52 -8.39
N ALA A 13 15.19 -16.57 -9.16
CA ALA A 13 16.57 -17.04 -9.32
C ALA A 13 17.48 -15.95 -9.91
N LEU A 14 17.04 -15.28 -10.98
CA LEU A 14 17.76 -14.18 -11.60
C LEU A 14 17.88 -12.97 -10.66
N PHE A 15 16.78 -12.60 -10.00
CA PHE A 15 16.72 -11.48 -9.07
C PHE A 15 17.71 -11.65 -7.91
N PHE A 16 17.73 -12.82 -7.28
CA PHE A 16 18.66 -13.12 -6.20
C PHE A 16 20.11 -13.27 -6.69
N GLY A 17 20.32 -13.85 -7.87
CA GLY A 17 21.64 -13.91 -8.50
C GLY A 17 22.28 -12.52 -8.63
N VAL A 18 21.53 -11.54 -9.15
CA VAL A 18 21.99 -10.15 -9.25
C VAL A 18 22.09 -9.48 -7.87
N TYR A 19 21.13 -9.73 -6.98
CA TYR A 19 21.15 -9.18 -5.62
C TYR A 19 22.43 -9.50 -4.85
N PHE A 20 22.88 -10.76 -4.92
CA PHE A 20 24.11 -11.19 -4.26
C PHE A 20 25.38 -10.63 -4.92
N ALA A 21 25.35 -10.39 -6.24
CA ALA A 21 26.46 -9.79 -6.98
C ALA A 21 26.62 -8.28 -6.70
N LEU A 22 25.53 -7.56 -6.41
CA LEU A 22 25.57 -6.13 -6.11
C LEU A 22 25.90 -5.88 -4.63
N ALA A 23 26.49 -4.74 -4.30
CA ALA A 23 26.69 -4.27 -2.92
C ALA A 23 26.34 -2.78 -2.78
N GLY A 24 26.09 -2.31 -1.56
CA GLY A 24 25.86 -0.89 -1.27
C GLY A 24 24.57 -0.31 -1.88
N ARG A 25 24.67 0.90 -2.46
CA ARG A 25 23.52 1.63 -3.03
C ARG A 25 22.86 0.93 -4.24
N PRO A 26 23.61 0.39 -5.24
CA PRO A 26 23.02 -0.34 -6.35
C PRO A 26 22.11 -1.50 -5.92
N ARG A 27 22.48 -2.22 -4.85
CA ARG A 27 21.66 -3.31 -4.29
C ARG A 27 20.29 -2.80 -3.82
N LYS A 28 20.23 -1.62 -3.19
CA LYS A 28 18.96 -1.02 -2.73
C LYS A 28 18.05 -0.65 -3.92
N TRP A 29 18.62 -0.06 -4.96
CA TRP A 29 17.87 0.27 -6.18
C TRP A 29 17.39 -0.98 -6.92
N TRP A 30 18.21 -2.03 -6.96
CA TRP A 30 17.82 -3.32 -7.51
C TRP A 30 16.66 -3.94 -6.75
N LEU A 31 16.72 -3.94 -5.41
CA LEU A 31 15.62 -4.38 -4.55
C LEU A 31 14.33 -3.62 -4.86
N LEU A 32 14.42 -2.29 -4.93
CA LEU A 32 13.26 -1.42 -5.21
C LEU A 32 12.68 -1.72 -6.59
N ALA A 33 13.51 -1.66 -7.63
CA ALA A 33 13.09 -1.88 -9.01
C ALA A 33 12.50 -3.28 -9.22
N GLY A 34 13.13 -4.32 -8.68
CA GLY A 34 12.61 -5.68 -8.79
C GLY A 34 11.32 -5.89 -8.01
N SER A 35 11.15 -5.24 -6.85
CA SER A 35 9.89 -5.29 -6.09
C SER A 35 8.74 -4.65 -6.87
N TYR A 36 8.96 -3.48 -7.46
CA TYR A 36 7.98 -2.82 -8.33
C TYR A 36 7.72 -3.61 -9.61
N ALA A 37 8.76 -4.18 -10.24
CA ALA A 37 8.59 -5.03 -11.43
C ALA A 37 7.74 -6.27 -11.11
N PHE A 38 7.99 -6.91 -9.96
CA PHE A 38 7.20 -8.06 -9.51
C PHE A 38 5.73 -7.70 -9.32
N TYR A 39 5.43 -6.66 -8.53
CA TYR A 39 4.06 -6.22 -8.32
C TYR A 39 3.37 -5.72 -9.61
N GLY A 40 4.09 -4.96 -10.43
CA GLY A 40 3.58 -4.41 -11.69
C GLY A 40 3.24 -5.49 -12.72
N SER A 41 3.98 -6.61 -12.70
CA SER A 41 3.70 -7.75 -13.57
C SER A 41 2.40 -8.50 -13.21
N TRP A 42 1.86 -8.30 -12.01
CA TRP A 42 0.55 -8.85 -11.63
C TRP A 42 -0.57 -7.95 -12.14
N ASN A 43 -0.50 -6.66 -11.83
CA ASN A 43 -1.43 -5.66 -12.37
C ASN A 43 -0.81 -4.25 -12.26
N ALA A 44 -0.65 -3.59 -13.40
CA ALA A 44 -0.02 -2.28 -13.48
C ALA A 44 -0.83 -1.16 -12.82
N ALA A 45 -2.16 -1.26 -12.77
CA ALA A 45 -2.99 -0.23 -12.13
C ALA A 45 -2.74 -0.15 -10.63
N PHE A 46 -2.59 -1.30 -9.96
CA PHE A 46 -2.31 -1.34 -8.52
C PHE A 46 -0.87 -1.00 -8.15
N LEU A 47 0.03 -1.02 -9.14
CA LEU A 47 1.38 -0.46 -8.96
C LEU A 47 1.33 1.01 -8.57
N LEU A 48 0.40 1.77 -9.17
CA LEU A 48 0.21 3.19 -8.86
C LEU A 48 -0.20 3.40 -7.40
N LEU A 49 -0.99 2.48 -6.85
CA LEU A 49 -1.44 2.54 -5.45
C LEU A 49 -0.26 2.29 -4.50
N ILE A 50 0.53 1.25 -4.75
CA ILE A 50 1.74 0.95 -3.96
C ILE A 50 2.74 2.10 -4.07
N LEU A 51 2.96 2.63 -5.27
CA LEU A 51 3.85 3.76 -5.50
C LEU A 51 3.35 5.01 -4.75
N GLY A 52 2.06 5.31 -4.82
CA GLY A 52 1.44 6.43 -4.12
C GLY A 52 1.61 6.32 -2.61
N SER A 53 1.33 5.15 -2.03
CA SER A 53 1.52 4.88 -0.60
C SER A 53 3.00 4.98 -0.20
N THR A 54 3.90 4.40 -0.99
CA THR A 54 5.36 4.47 -0.74
C THR A 54 5.86 5.91 -0.76
N LEU A 55 5.47 6.71 -1.76
CA LEU A 55 5.87 8.10 -1.85
C LEU A 55 5.31 8.91 -0.69
N LEU A 56 4.02 8.75 -0.37
CA LEU A 56 3.39 9.44 0.74
C LEU A 56 4.14 9.17 2.04
N ASP A 57 4.37 7.89 2.36
CA ASP A 57 4.99 7.51 3.62
C ASP A 57 6.47 7.90 3.67
N PHE A 58 7.19 7.87 2.53
CA PHE A 58 8.56 8.38 2.44
C PHE A 58 8.63 9.89 2.77
N TRP A 59 7.75 10.69 2.17
CA TRP A 59 7.71 12.14 2.43
C TRP A 59 7.23 12.46 3.85
N VAL A 60 6.20 11.76 4.34
CA VAL A 60 5.67 11.94 5.70
C VAL A 60 6.71 11.53 6.75
N GLY A 61 7.36 10.38 6.60
CA GLY A 61 8.41 9.92 7.50
C GLY A 61 9.59 10.90 7.56
N GLY A 62 10.07 11.35 6.39
CA GLY A 62 11.14 12.35 6.31
C GLY A 62 10.74 13.70 6.91
N ALA A 63 9.49 14.15 6.72
CA ALA A 63 8.99 15.38 7.32
C ALA A 63 8.83 15.26 8.85
N LEU A 64 8.38 14.09 9.34
CA LEU A 64 8.29 13.80 10.77
C LEU A 64 9.67 13.81 11.43
N GLY A 65 10.71 13.27 10.79
CA GLY A 65 12.07 13.32 11.35
C GLY A 65 12.66 14.72 11.47
N ARG A 66 12.21 15.68 10.65
CA ARG A 66 12.75 17.06 10.61
C ARG A 66 12.00 18.06 11.49
N THR A 67 10.86 17.68 12.06
CA THR A 67 9.99 18.61 12.79
C THR A 67 9.74 18.15 14.22
N GLU A 68 9.98 19.06 15.16
CA GLU A 68 9.71 18.86 16.59
C GLU A 68 8.35 19.41 17.03
N ASP A 69 7.71 20.24 16.19
CA ASP A 69 6.38 20.80 16.48
C ASP A 69 5.32 19.69 16.56
N ALA A 70 4.76 19.51 17.75
CA ALA A 70 3.75 18.50 18.04
C ALA A 70 2.51 18.61 17.14
N ALA A 71 2.06 19.84 16.83
CA ALA A 71 0.88 20.05 16.00
C ALA A 71 1.12 19.61 14.56
N ARG A 72 2.26 19.99 13.99
CA ARG A 72 2.69 19.56 12.65
C ARG A 72 2.92 18.06 12.57
N ARG A 73 3.58 17.46 13.57
CA ARG A 73 3.79 16.00 13.64
C ARG A 73 2.45 15.25 13.65
N LYS A 74 1.50 15.69 14.47
CA LYS A 74 0.17 15.09 14.53
C LYS A 74 -0.56 15.19 13.20
N ARG A 75 -0.48 16.34 12.51
CA ARG A 75 -1.07 16.50 11.18
C ARG A 75 -0.47 15.55 10.15
N LEU A 76 0.85 15.41 10.13
CA LEU A 76 1.57 14.53 9.20
C LEU A 76 1.16 13.06 9.36
N VAL A 77 1.14 12.55 10.60
CA VAL A 77 0.74 11.16 10.84
C VAL A 77 -0.75 10.94 10.55
N THR A 78 -1.62 11.93 10.85
CA THR A 78 -3.04 11.85 10.48
C THR A 78 -3.20 11.74 8.96
N ILE A 79 -2.44 12.50 8.17
CA ILE A 79 -2.49 12.42 6.70
C ILE A 79 -2.11 11.01 6.23
N SER A 80 -1.00 10.44 6.73
CA SER A 80 -0.59 9.07 6.35
C SER A 80 -1.64 8.03 6.75
N VAL A 81 -2.16 8.07 7.99
CA VAL A 81 -3.18 7.14 8.47
C VAL A 81 -4.46 7.23 7.65
N VAL A 82 -4.96 8.45 7.40
CA VAL A 82 -6.19 8.66 6.62
C VAL A 82 -6.03 8.21 5.18
N ALA A 83 -4.89 8.48 4.54
CA ALA A 83 -4.64 8.05 3.17
C ALA A 83 -4.52 6.51 3.06
N ASN A 84 -3.76 5.88 3.96
CA ASN A 84 -3.57 4.43 3.97
C ASN A 84 -4.88 3.69 4.31
N LEU A 85 -5.60 4.10 5.36
CA LEU A 85 -6.91 3.53 5.70
C LEU A 85 -7.98 3.87 4.67
N GLY A 86 -7.93 5.05 4.05
CA GLY A 86 -8.83 5.44 2.97
C GLY A 86 -8.67 4.55 1.74
N ALA A 87 -7.42 4.29 1.32
CA ALA A 87 -7.14 3.33 0.26
C ALA A 87 -7.63 1.92 0.62
N LEU A 88 -7.36 1.46 1.84
CA LEU A 88 -7.85 0.15 2.30
C LEU A 88 -9.37 0.07 2.32
N GLY A 89 -10.05 1.08 2.86
CA GLY A 89 -11.52 1.19 2.89
C GLY A 89 -12.11 1.17 1.49
N PHE A 90 -11.59 2.01 0.59
CA PHE A 90 -12.06 2.12 -0.78
C PHE A 90 -11.85 0.83 -1.58
N PHE A 91 -10.67 0.22 -1.54
CA PHE A 91 -10.43 -0.96 -2.35
C PHE A 91 -11.02 -2.24 -1.73
N LYS A 92 -10.90 -2.42 -0.41
CA LYS A 92 -11.28 -3.68 0.25
C LYS A 92 -12.74 -3.74 0.69
N TYR A 93 -13.32 -2.61 1.10
CA TYR A 93 -14.61 -2.61 1.77
C TYR A 93 -15.70 -1.86 1.01
N PHE A 94 -15.38 -1.19 -0.11
CA PHE A 94 -16.37 -0.41 -0.86
C PHE A 94 -17.57 -1.25 -1.30
N ASP A 95 -17.34 -2.39 -1.95
CA ASP A 95 -18.44 -3.25 -2.39
C ASP A 95 -19.27 -3.77 -1.21
N PHE A 96 -18.62 -4.15 -0.10
CA PHE A 96 -19.32 -4.52 1.14
C PHE A 96 -20.21 -3.40 1.69
N PHE A 97 -19.72 -2.15 1.69
CA PHE A 97 -20.51 -1.00 2.13
C PHE A 97 -21.66 -0.69 1.17
N VAL A 98 -21.42 -0.78 -0.13
CA VAL A 98 -22.44 -0.56 -1.17
C VAL A 98 -23.56 -1.60 -1.06
N GLU A 99 -23.21 -2.88 -0.96
CA GLU A 99 -24.17 -3.97 -0.82
C GLU A 99 -24.96 -3.85 0.50
N SER A 100 -24.29 -3.51 1.59
CA SER A 100 -24.95 -3.29 2.89
C SER A 100 -25.92 -2.10 2.86
N ALA A 101 -25.54 -1.01 2.18
CA ALA A 101 -26.39 0.16 2.02
C ALA A 101 -27.60 -0.14 1.12
N ALA A 102 -27.40 -0.84 0.00
CA ALA A 102 -28.47 -1.28 -0.88
C ALA A 102 -29.47 -2.19 -0.14
N ALA A 103 -28.97 -3.16 0.64
CA ALA A 103 -29.81 -4.03 1.46
C ALA A 103 -30.60 -3.25 2.53
N GLY A 104 -29.98 -2.26 3.17
CA GLY A 104 -30.65 -1.39 4.14
C GLY A 104 -31.75 -0.53 3.51
N LEU A 105 -31.52 0.02 2.31
CA LEU A 105 -32.51 0.78 1.56
C LEU A 105 -33.66 -0.12 1.09
N ALA A 106 -33.37 -1.34 0.63
CA ALA A 106 -34.38 -2.31 0.25
C ALA A 106 -35.29 -2.69 1.43
N ALA A 107 -34.73 -2.81 2.65
CA ALA A 107 -35.50 -3.03 3.87
C ALA A 107 -36.46 -1.86 4.21
N LEU A 108 -36.16 -0.65 3.73
CA LEU A 108 -37.01 0.53 3.83
C LEU A 108 -37.97 0.69 2.62
N GLY A 109 -38.02 -0.31 1.74
CA GLY A 109 -38.87 -0.30 0.54
C GLY A 109 -38.31 0.49 -0.64
N VAL A 110 -37.04 0.91 -0.58
CA VAL A 110 -36.36 1.63 -1.66
C VAL A 110 -35.40 0.67 -2.37
N GLU A 111 -35.74 0.25 -3.58
CA GLU A 111 -34.81 -0.50 -4.43
C GLU A 111 -33.79 0.45 -5.03
N ALA A 112 -32.56 0.40 -4.49
CA ALA A 112 -31.43 1.18 -4.99
C ALA A 112 -30.44 0.24 -5.69
N ASP A 113 -30.28 0.40 -7.01
CA ASP A 113 -29.21 -0.23 -7.77
C ASP A 113 -27.93 0.62 -7.64
N LEU A 114 -27.15 0.34 -6.60
CA LEU A 114 -25.91 1.04 -6.34
C LEU A 114 -24.74 0.38 -7.10
N PRO A 115 -23.91 1.16 -7.82
CA PRO A 115 -22.80 0.60 -8.59
C PRO A 115 -21.73 -0.02 -7.68
N THR A 116 -21.39 -1.28 -7.93
CA THR A 116 -20.25 -1.97 -7.31
C THR A 116 -19.01 -1.83 -8.18
N LEU A 117 -17.84 -1.73 -7.55
CA LEU A 117 -16.55 -1.63 -8.23
C LEU A 117 -16.11 -3.00 -8.77
N ARG A 118 -16.47 -4.11 -8.11
CA ARG A 118 -16.11 -5.50 -8.49
C ARG A 118 -14.63 -5.65 -8.83
N ILE A 119 -13.79 -4.90 -8.12
CA ILE A 119 -12.36 -4.85 -8.38
C ILE A 119 -11.70 -6.10 -7.78
N LEU A 120 -10.94 -6.84 -8.60
CA LEU A 120 -10.08 -7.90 -8.08
C LEU A 120 -8.96 -7.28 -7.24
N LEU A 121 -9.05 -7.45 -5.92
CA LEU A 121 -8.16 -6.84 -4.95
C LEU A 121 -6.68 -7.23 -5.14
N PRO A 122 -5.73 -6.31 -4.89
CA PRO A 122 -4.32 -6.66 -4.81
C PRO A 122 -4.09 -7.67 -3.70
N VAL A 123 -3.36 -8.73 -4.04
CA VAL A 123 -2.89 -9.68 -3.06
C VAL A 123 -2.04 -8.95 -2.02
N GLY A 124 -2.47 -9.04 -0.76
CA GLY A 124 -1.74 -8.44 0.36
C GLY A 124 -2.01 -6.96 0.62
N ILE A 125 -3.09 -6.36 0.09
CA ILE A 125 -3.42 -4.94 0.34
C ILE A 125 -3.43 -4.57 1.82
N SER A 126 -4.12 -5.37 2.65
CA SER A 126 -4.13 -5.12 4.09
C SER A 126 -2.74 -5.19 4.71
N PHE A 127 -1.93 -6.17 4.31
CA PHE A 127 -0.61 -6.36 4.88
C PHE A 127 0.31 -5.18 4.59
N TYR A 128 0.48 -4.78 3.33
CA TYR A 128 1.39 -3.68 3.02
C TYR A 128 0.86 -2.34 3.57
N THR A 129 -0.46 -2.11 3.58
CA THR A 129 -1.05 -0.89 4.15
C THR A 129 -0.75 -0.76 5.64
N PHE A 130 -0.90 -1.83 6.43
CA PHE A 130 -0.57 -1.78 7.85
C PHE A 130 0.95 -1.67 8.08
N GLN A 131 1.75 -2.36 7.27
CA GLN A 131 3.21 -2.33 7.37
C GLN A 131 3.77 -0.92 7.11
N THR A 132 3.34 -0.27 6.02
CA THR A 132 3.82 1.07 5.64
C THR A 132 3.29 2.15 6.58
N MET A 133 2.06 2.00 7.08
CA MET A 133 1.51 2.89 8.10
C MET A 133 2.27 2.77 9.42
N SER A 134 2.68 1.55 9.83
CA SER A 134 3.50 1.34 11.03
C SER A 134 4.77 2.17 10.97
N TYR A 135 5.45 2.20 9.82
CA TYR A 135 6.66 3.01 9.65
C TYR A 135 6.46 4.48 10.01
N THR A 136 5.39 5.14 9.53
CA THR A 136 5.13 6.54 9.88
C THR A 136 4.69 6.73 11.33
N LEU A 137 3.95 5.77 11.90
CA LEU A 137 3.53 5.76 13.29
C LEU A 137 4.73 5.60 14.24
N ASP A 138 5.68 4.74 13.90
CA ASP A 138 6.86 4.44 14.70
C ASP A 138 7.80 5.65 14.72
N ILE A 139 7.97 6.34 13.58
CA ILE A 139 8.67 7.64 13.54
C ILE A 139 7.93 8.69 14.37
N TYR A 140 6.60 8.77 14.25
CA TYR A 140 5.80 9.72 15.03
C TYR A 140 5.99 9.49 16.53
N ARG A 141 6.02 8.23 16.97
CA ARG A 141 6.27 7.77 18.35
C ARG A 141 7.73 7.83 18.78
N ARG A 142 8.64 8.24 17.90
CA ARG A 142 10.10 8.28 18.14
C ARG A 142 10.69 6.91 18.52
N GLN A 143 10.13 5.83 17.98
CA GLN A 143 10.66 4.48 18.14
C GLN A 143 11.76 4.18 17.13
N ILE A 144 11.70 4.83 15.95
CA ILE A 144 12.68 4.73 14.88
C ILE A 144 12.95 6.11 14.27
N GLU A 145 14.14 6.26 13.69
CA GLU A 145 14.49 7.41 12.85
C GLU A 145 14.21 7.10 11.36
N PRO A 146 13.90 8.11 10.52
CA PRO A 146 13.61 7.91 9.10
C PRO A 146 14.81 7.49 8.24
#